data_AF-A0A1G9V3H7-F1
#
_entry.id   AF-A0A1G9V3H7-F1
#
_cell.length_a   1.000
_cell.length_b   1.000
_cell.length_c   1.000
_cell.angle_alpha   90.00
_cell.angle_beta   90.00
_cell.angle_gamma   90.00
#
_symmetry.space_group_name_H-M   'P 1'
#
loop_
_entity.id
_entity.type
_entity.pdbx_description
1 polymer ?
#
loop_
_entity_poly.entity_id
_entity_poly.type
_entity_poly.pdbx_seq_one_letter_code
_entity_poly.pdbx_strand_id
1 'polypeptide(L)'
;MERYDLLYRLYGEFDTETLREYQEFVDLFPAVDSRVALEHWQDASEELDTRKGEIRDSFVPGETFAEVAAHATRDQAFTALDLLSAYDRAINVLVLDVDETLRSAGNTDNEIPRNTLHRLTEFYESGVPIVICTGQTLENVKGFMIQGLGSEVVHSGDLSIVYESGNGVFTPGHGAETKRLLYEGLDEFVREVFDDVRARALTEAPEAVRHGCHLQGNEFNVTLKPNYETGSERAREIIDTALVYQLQLLGTAVARAAAADLDEDDAVGWARAYYADADPEIRGVLEREGEYEARDLDELPDVLADAYDRIDVAYYEADAAEISSLELNKVAGVVAALEVLGVDDPFALVMGDSKTDLRVMRWAEENHAGIAAAPNHASSDVLEHVLSTDELVFDRGKSAELLGTAYAMNCLAGLD
;
A
#
# COMPACT_ATOMS: atom_id res chain seq x y z
N MET A 1 -0.13 16.64 -37.54
CA MET A 1 1.10 15.94 -37.15
C MET A 1 0.67 15.04 -36.02
N GLU A 2 0.88 13.73 -36.14
CA GLU A 2 0.43 12.80 -35.10
C GLU A 2 1.26 13.02 -33.84
N ARG A 3 0.70 12.78 -32.64
CA ARG A 3 1.38 13.03 -31.35
C ARG A 3 2.75 12.33 -31.28
N TYR A 4 2.88 11.16 -31.90
CA TYR A 4 4.14 10.42 -32.03
C TYR A 4 5.22 11.20 -32.80
N ASP A 5 4.87 11.83 -33.92
CA ASP A 5 5.83 12.61 -34.72
C ASP A 5 6.43 13.76 -33.90
N LEU A 6 5.60 14.38 -33.05
CA LEU A 6 6.02 15.47 -32.16
C LEU A 6 6.99 14.96 -31.08
N LEU A 7 6.73 13.80 -30.48
CA LEU A 7 7.66 13.17 -29.52
C LEU A 7 8.97 12.74 -30.18
N TYR A 8 8.92 12.16 -31.39
CA TYR A 8 10.14 11.86 -32.15
C TYR A 8 10.97 13.11 -32.42
N ARG A 9 10.32 14.21 -32.76
CA ARG A 9 10.97 15.49 -32.96
C ARG A 9 11.57 16.04 -31.66
N LEU A 10 10.82 16.00 -30.55
CA LEU A 10 11.26 16.47 -29.24
C LEU A 10 12.55 15.77 -28.78
N TYR A 11 12.52 14.44 -28.73
CA TYR A 11 13.66 13.65 -28.26
C TYR A 11 14.78 13.50 -29.32
N GLY A 12 14.53 13.90 -30.57
CA GLY A 12 15.52 13.86 -31.65
C GLY A 12 16.25 15.18 -31.89
N GLU A 13 15.58 16.33 -31.67
CA GLU A 13 16.13 17.67 -31.92
C GLU A 13 16.72 18.32 -30.66
N PHE A 14 16.24 17.96 -29.46
CA PHE A 14 16.63 18.60 -28.21
C PHE A 14 17.44 17.66 -27.30
N ASP A 15 18.39 18.25 -26.58
CA ASP A 15 19.17 17.57 -25.53
C ASP A 15 18.34 17.42 -24.25
N THR A 16 17.36 16.52 -24.32
CA THR A 16 16.43 16.25 -23.23
C THR A 16 17.09 15.53 -22.05
N GLU A 17 18.22 14.85 -22.25
CA GLU A 17 18.94 14.18 -21.18
C GLU A 17 19.50 15.21 -20.20
N THR A 18 20.29 16.17 -20.68
CA THR A 18 20.80 17.25 -19.84
C THR A 18 19.70 18.16 -19.30
N LEU A 19 18.62 18.39 -20.06
CA LEU A 19 17.45 19.11 -19.54
C LEU A 19 16.88 18.44 -18.27
N ARG A 20 16.71 17.10 -18.29
CA ARG A 20 16.24 16.35 -17.11
C ARG A 20 17.23 16.40 -15.95
N GLU A 21 18.53 16.35 -16.22
CA GLU A 21 19.56 16.47 -15.16
C GLU A 21 19.45 17.84 -14.44
N TYR A 22 19.22 18.92 -15.20
CA TYR A 22 18.97 20.24 -14.61
C TYR A 22 17.66 20.28 -13.84
N GLN A 23 16.58 19.72 -14.38
CA GLN A 23 15.28 19.62 -13.70
C GLN A 23 15.43 18.89 -12.36
N GLU A 24 15.99 17.68 -12.36
CA GLU A 24 16.23 16.88 -11.16
C GLU A 24 17.09 17.62 -10.14
N PHE A 25 18.14 18.32 -10.58
CA PHE A 25 18.98 19.11 -9.68
C PHE A 25 18.20 20.25 -9.02
N VAL A 26 17.41 21.01 -9.80
CA VAL A 26 16.63 22.15 -9.29
C VAL A 26 15.57 21.69 -8.31
N ASP A 27 14.88 20.60 -8.63
CA ASP A 27 13.78 20.02 -7.86
C ASP A 27 14.21 19.41 -6.53
N LEU A 28 15.37 18.75 -6.52
CA LEU A 28 15.90 18.04 -5.34
C LEU A 28 16.87 18.89 -4.53
N PHE A 29 17.11 20.14 -4.94
CA PHE A 29 18.04 21.02 -4.26
C PHE A 29 17.55 21.33 -2.85
N PRO A 30 18.33 21.01 -1.80
CA PRO A 30 17.90 21.22 -0.44
C PRO A 30 17.89 22.70 -0.07
N ALA A 31 17.00 23.10 0.84
CA ALA A 31 17.04 24.42 1.45
C ALA A 31 18.35 24.59 2.25
N VAL A 32 19.27 25.41 1.74
CA VAL A 32 20.58 25.69 2.35
C VAL A 32 20.90 27.18 2.36
N ASP A 33 21.52 27.66 3.44
CA ASP A 33 21.95 29.06 3.57
C ASP A 33 23.30 29.36 2.89
N SER A 34 23.89 28.38 2.21
CA SER A 34 25.18 28.51 1.55
C SER A 34 25.04 29.33 0.27
N ARG A 35 25.63 30.54 0.27
CA ARG A 35 25.63 31.41 -0.92
C ARG A 35 26.15 30.72 -2.18
N VAL A 36 27.24 29.96 -2.06
CA VAL A 36 27.82 29.23 -3.20
C VAL A 36 26.84 28.17 -3.73
N ALA A 37 26.14 27.49 -2.84
CA ALA A 37 25.17 26.49 -3.25
C ALA A 37 23.95 27.16 -3.92
N LEU A 38 23.49 28.30 -3.38
CA LEU A 38 22.41 29.09 -3.97
C LEU A 38 22.80 29.68 -5.34
N GLU A 39 24.04 30.13 -5.52
CA GLU A 39 24.56 30.57 -6.83
C GLU A 39 24.52 29.42 -7.85
N HIS A 40 24.98 28.22 -7.48
CA HIS A 40 24.89 27.05 -8.37
C HIS A 40 23.45 26.65 -8.71
N TRP A 41 22.53 26.77 -7.74
CA TRP A 41 21.10 26.53 -8.00
C TRP A 41 20.49 27.57 -8.95
N GLN A 42 20.85 28.85 -8.78
CA GLN A 42 20.41 29.91 -9.68
C GLN A 42 20.91 29.68 -11.10
N ASP A 43 22.21 29.39 -11.26
CA ASP A 43 22.81 29.09 -12.58
C ASP A 43 22.11 27.89 -13.24
N ALA A 44 21.82 26.83 -12.48
CA ALA A 44 21.10 25.65 -12.96
C ALA A 44 19.66 25.96 -13.35
N SER A 45 18.96 26.78 -12.56
CA SER A 45 17.58 27.21 -12.84
C SER A 45 17.51 28.07 -14.10
N GLU A 46 18.47 28.98 -14.33
CA GLU A 46 18.52 29.81 -15.53
C GLU A 46 18.79 28.98 -16.80
N GLU A 47 19.67 27.97 -16.71
CA GLU A 47 19.93 27.05 -17.82
C GLU A 47 18.72 26.15 -18.11
N LEU A 48 18.06 25.64 -17.06
CA LEU A 48 16.81 24.89 -17.18
C LEU A 48 15.74 25.70 -17.90
N ASP A 49 15.52 26.94 -17.48
CA ASP A 49 14.54 27.86 -18.09
C ASP A 49 14.86 28.15 -19.54
N THR A 50 16.14 28.34 -19.87
CA THR A 50 16.60 28.57 -21.25
C THR A 50 16.27 27.36 -22.13
N ARG A 51 16.60 26.15 -21.69
CA ARG A 51 16.34 24.91 -22.45
C ARG A 51 14.84 24.61 -22.58
N LYS A 52 14.05 24.78 -21.51
CA LYS A 52 12.59 24.70 -21.59
C LYS A 52 12.05 25.75 -22.58
N GLY A 53 12.59 26.96 -22.58
CA GLY A 53 12.25 28.04 -23.52
C GLY A 53 12.44 27.67 -24.99
N GLU A 54 13.56 27.03 -25.34
CA GLU A 54 13.82 26.58 -26.72
C GLU A 54 12.78 25.55 -27.21
N ILE A 55 12.35 24.64 -26.32
CA ILE A 55 11.28 23.69 -26.61
C ILE A 55 9.95 24.42 -26.75
N ARG A 56 9.61 25.31 -25.81
CA ARG A 56 8.35 26.08 -25.84
C ARG A 56 8.16 26.84 -27.15
N ASP A 57 9.23 27.45 -27.68
CA ASP A 57 9.19 28.21 -28.92
C ASP A 57 9.09 27.33 -30.18
N SER A 58 9.40 26.03 -30.07
CA SER A 58 9.50 25.09 -31.20
C SER A 58 8.26 24.25 -31.46
N PHE A 59 7.30 24.24 -30.52
CA PHE A 59 6.06 23.47 -30.58
C PHE A 59 4.84 24.36 -30.29
N VAL A 60 3.69 24.05 -30.89
CA VAL A 60 2.44 24.79 -30.64
C VAL A 60 1.97 24.61 -29.18
N PRO A 61 1.84 23.38 -28.65
CA PRO A 61 1.68 23.16 -27.21
C PRO A 61 3.07 23.09 -26.54
N GLY A 62 3.84 24.16 -26.67
CA GLY A 62 5.23 24.22 -26.24
C GLY A 62 5.46 23.95 -24.76
N GLU A 63 4.56 24.44 -23.90
CA GLU A 63 4.65 24.23 -22.45
C GLU A 63 4.58 22.75 -22.10
N THR A 64 3.58 22.04 -22.65
CA THR A 64 3.39 20.60 -22.41
C THR A 64 4.62 19.79 -22.82
N PHE A 65 5.22 20.09 -23.98
CA PHE A 65 6.40 19.35 -24.42
C PHE A 65 7.66 19.70 -23.62
N ALA A 66 7.79 20.93 -23.13
CA ALA A 66 8.88 21.29 -22.22
C ALA A 66 8.76 20.53 -20.89
N GLU A 67 7.55 20.39 -20.35
CA GLU A 67 7.27 19.59 -19.16
C GLU A 67 7.54 18.11 -19.38
N VAL A 68 7.01 17.52 -20.47
CA VAL A 68 7.28 16.10 -20.80
C VAL A 68 8.79 15.84 -20.96
N ALA A 69 9.52 16.71 -21.67
CA ALA A 69 10.96 16.54 -21.86
C ALA A 69 11.76 16.67 -20.56
N ALA A 70 11.33 17.53 -19.64
CA ALA A 70 12.01 17.78 -18.37
C ALA A 70 11.76 16.68 -17.34
N HIS A 71 10.68 15.91 -17.48
CA HIS A 71 10.28 14.93 -16.47
C HIS A 71 10.27 13.48 -16.95
N ALA A 72 10.23 13.21 -18.25
CA ALA A 72 10.19 11.86 -18.79
C ALA A 72 11.34 11.59 -19.77
N THR A 73 11.89 10.38 -19.70
CA THR A 73 12.74 9.84 -20.75
C THR A 73 11.93 9.62 -22.02
N ARG A 74 12.65 9.41 -23.13
CA ARG A 74 12.00 9.07 -24.39
C ARG A 74 11.08 7.85 -24.23
N ASP A 75 11.60 6.76 -23.67
CA ASP A 75 10.83 5.53 -23.54
C ASP A 75 9.59 5.75 -22.65
N GLN A 76 9.72 6.47 -21.53
CA GLN A 76 8.60 6.84 -20.67
C GLN A 76 7.54 7.67 -21.40
N ALA A 77 7.92 8.66 -22.21
CA ALA A 77 6.98 9.50 -22.93
C ALA A 77 6.23 8.74 -24.04
N PHE A 78 6.88 7.79 -24.71
CA PHE A 78 6.23 6.92 -25.68
C PHE A 78 5.29 5.93 -25.00
N THR A 79 5.70 5.29 -23.90
CA THR A 79 4.81 4.45 -23.08
C THR A 79 3.60 5.24 -22.59
N ALA A 80 3.80 6.48 -22.11
CA ALA A 80 2.72 7.36 -21.69
C ALA A 80 1.72 7.65 -22.82
N LEU A 81 2.21 7.88 -24.05
CA LEU A 81 1.36 8.11 -25.21
C LEU A 81 0.63 6.83 -25.66
N ASP A 82 1.27 5.67 -25.57
CA ASP A 82 0.65 4.37 -25.86
C ASP A 82 -0.50 4.09 -24.89
N LEU A 83 -0.27 4.29 -23.58
CA LEU A 83 -1.30 4.17 -22.54
C LEU A 83 -2.45 5.14 -22.76
N LEU A 84 -2.15 6.42 -22.98
CA LEU A 84 -3.19 7.42 -23.27
C LEU A 84 -4.01 7.05 -24.51
N SER A 85 -3.38 6.51 -25.54
CA SER A 85 -4.06 6.07 -26.77
C SER A 85 -4.91 4.82 -26.55
N ALA A 86 -4.49 3.93 -25.63
CA ALA A 86 -5.21 2.70 -25.30
C ALA A 86 -6.45 2.97 -24.44
N TYR A 87 -6.33 3.88 -23.46
CA TYR A 87 -7.36 4.10 -22.45
C TYR A 87 -8.19 5.36 -22.67
N ASP A 88 -7.68 6.36 -23.41
CA ASP A 88 -8.33 7.67 -23.62
C ASP A 88 -8.68 8.39 -22.30
N ARG A 89 -7.83 8.19 -21.28
CA ARG A 89 -8.02 8.73 -19.93
C ARG A 89 -6.68 9.21 -19.36
N ALA A 90 -6.72 10.31 -18.62
CA ALA A 90 -5.61 10.75 -17.77
C ALA A 90 -5.71 10.07 -16.39
N ILE A 91 -4.57 9.91 -15.71
CA ILE A 91 -4.55 9.44 -14.33
C ILE A 91 -5.07 10.55 -13.43
N ASN A 92 -6.15 10.27 -12.69
CA ASN A 92 -6.81 11.24 -11.82
C ASN A 92 -6.73 10.90 -10.33
N VAL A 93 -6.04 9.81 -9.96
CA VAL A 93 -5.73 9.45 -8.58
C VAL A 93 -4.53 8.50 -8.54
N LEU A 94 -3.71 8.59 -7.49
CA LEU A 94 -2.66 7.62 -7.23
C LEU A 94 -3.08 6.67 -6.10
N VAL A 95 -2.88 5.37 -6.26
CA VAL A 95 -3.11 4.36 -5.22
C VAL A 95 -1.82 3.59 -5.00
N LEU A 96 -1.14 3.86 -3.89
CA LEU A 96 0.26 3.50 -3.71
C LEU A 96 0.45 2.68 -2.44
N ASP A 97 0.97 1.47 -2.59
CA ASP A 97 1.61 0.78 -1.48
C ASP A 97 2.96 1.42 -1.11
N VAL A 98 3.44 1.17 0.10
CA VAL A 98 4.67 1.79 0.62
C VAL A 98 5.83 0.82 0.65
N ASP A 99 5.72 -0.26 1.42
CA ASP A 99 6.83 -1.15 1.73
C ASP A 99 7.15 -2.04 0.54
N GLU A 100 8.42 -2.16 0.18
CA GLU A 100 8.89 -2.83 -1.04
C GLU A 100 8.34 -2.24 -2.37
N THR A 101 7.46 -1.23 -2.32
CA THR A 101 6.92 -0.50 -3.46
C THR A 101 7.56 0.90 -3.63
N LEU A 102 7.21 1.86 -2.75
CA LEU A 102 7.78 3.21 -2.78
C LEU A 102 9.15 3.27 -2.07
N ARG A 103 9.37 2.38 -1.10
CA ARG A 103 10.65 2.19 -0.41
C ARG A 103 11.01 0.72 -0.39
N SER A 104 12.26 0.38 -0.12
CA SER A 104 12.70 -1.01 0.05
C SER A 104 13.84 -1.11 1.04
N ALA A 105 13.86 -2.17 1.83
CA ALA A 105 14.96 -2.47 2.74
C ALA A 105 16.29 -2.67 1.98
N GLY A 106 16.24 -3.19 0.75
CA GLY A 106 17.44 -3.58 0.01
C GLY A 106 18.16 -2.44 -0.71
N ASN A 107 17.46 -1.38 -1.11
CA ASN A 107 18.04 -0.31 -1.93
C ASN A 107 17.88 1.10 -1.33
N THR A 108 16.83 1.33 -0.53
CA THR A 108 16.51 2.68 -0.04
C THR A 108 16.62 2.80 1.47
N ASP A 109 17.18 1.78 2.15
CA ASP A 109 17.32 1.72 3.61
C ASP A 109 15.99 1.98 4.34
N ASN A 110 14.88 1.50 3.77
CA ASN A 110 13.51 1.74 4.26
C ASN A 110 13.09 3.22 4.30
N GLU A 111 13.73 4.08 3.52
CA GLU A 111 13.29 5.46 3.26
C GLU A 111 12.67 5.58 1.87
N ILE A 112 11.66 6.45 1.71
CA ILE A 112 11.15 6.77 0.37
C ILE A 112 12.16 7.70 -0.30
N PRO A 113 12.68 7.37 -1.49
CA PRO A 113 13.64 8.22 -2.20
C PRO A 113 13.12 9.65 -2.43
N ARG A 114 14.01 10.65 -2.34
CA ARG A 114 13.65 12.07 -2.50
C ARG A 114 13.00 12.38 -3.84
N ASN A 115 13.47 11.77 -4.92
CA ASN A 115 12.86 11.91 -6.25
C ASN A 115 11.42 11.40 -6.27
N THR A 116 11.12 10.32 -5.56
CA THR A 116 9.75 9.77 -5.43
C THR A 116 8.88 10.74 -4.65
N LEU A 117 9.34 11.23 -3.50
CA LEU A 117 8.62 12.24 -2.72
C LEU A 117 8.34 13.50 -3.54
N HIS A 118 9.32 13.98 -4.30
CA HIS A 118 9.15 15.13 -5.18
C HIS A 118 8.07 14.88 -6.23
N ARG A 119 8.08 13.72 -6.91
CA ARG A 119 7.01 13.34 -7.86
C ARG A 119 5.63 13.33 -7.23
N LEU A 120 5.50 12.79 -6.02
CA LEU A 120 4.22 12.81 -5.31
C LEU A 120 3.75 14.23 -5.01
N THR A 121 4.67 15.14 -4.65
CA THR A 121 4.34 16.56 -4.49
C THR A 121 3.84 17.19 -5.79
N GLU A 122 4.47 16.91 -6.94
CA GLU A 122 4.01 17.44 -8.24
C GLU A 122 2.60 16.94 -8.61
N PHE A 123 2.29 15.67 -8.33
CA PHE A 123 0.93 15.14 -8.51
C PHE A 123 -0.08 15.83 -7.60
N TYR A 124 0.27 16.04 -6.33
CA TYR A 124 -0.55 16.79 -5.39
C TYR A 124 -0.78 18.24 -5.86
N GLU A 125 0.28 18.95 -6.29
CA GLU A 125 0.19 20.33 -6.78
C GLU A 125 -0.60 20.46 -8.08
N SER A 126 -0.63 19.41 -8.91
CA SER A 126 -1.48 19.33 -10.10
C SER A 126 -2.93 18.89 -9.81
N GLY A 127 -3.28 18.69 -8.55
CA GLY A 127 -4.63 18.35 -8.11
C GLY A 127 -4.99 16.88 -8.25
N VAL A 128 -4.00 15.99 -8.39
CA VAL A 128 -4.21 14.54 -8.41
C VAL A 128 -4.13 14.01 -6.96
N PRO A 129 -5.25 13.54 -6.39
CA PRO A 129 -5.25 12.99 -5.03
C PRO A 129 -4.39 11.74 -4.90
N ILE A 130 -3.91 11.49 -3.68
CA ILE A 130 -2.99 10.40 -3.35
C ILE A 130 -3.62 9.52 -2.28
N VAL A 131 -3.77 8.23 -2.56
CA VAL A 131 -4.19 7.20 -1.61
C VAL A 131 -2.99 6.33 -1.28
N ILE A 132 -2.51 6.42 -0.04
CA ILE A 132 -1.48 5.52 0.50
C ILE A 132 -2.19 4.31 1.08
N CYS A 133 -1.84 3.10 0.63
CA CYS A 133 -2.51 1.87 1.04
C CYS A 133 -1.52 0.85 1.61
N THR A 134 -1.52 0.65 2.93
CA THR A 134 -0.48 -0.12 3.63
C THR A 134 -1.06 -1.03 4.71
N GLY A 135 -0.33 -2.10 5.04
CA GLY A 135 -0.60 -2.94 6.22
C GLY A 135 -0.17 -2.30 7.54
N GLN A 136 0.52 -1.16 7.52
CA GLN A 136 0.98 -0.48 8.73
C GLN A 136 -0.15 0.24 9.49
N THR A 137 0.08 0.50 10.77
CA THR A 137 -0.81 1.31 11.61
C THR A 137 -0.83 2.78 11.15
N LEU A 138 -1.96 3.45 11.37
CA LEU A 138 -2.17 4.85 10.99
C LEU A 138 -1.06 5.78 11.49
N GLU A 139 -0.70 5.68 12.77
CA GLU A 139 0.30 6.56 13.37
C GLU A 139 1.68 6.42 12.74
N ASN A 140 2.06 5.19 12.34
CA ASN A 140 3.34 4.96 11.68
C ASN A 140 3.35 5.58 10.28
N VAL A 141 2.33 5.27 9.47
CA VAL A 141 2.23 5.78 8.09
C VAL A 141 2.08 7.28 8.02
N LYS A 142 1.24 7.85 8.88
CA LYS A 142 1.10 9.29 9.02
C LYS A 142 2.43 9.94 9.42
N GLY A 143 3.16 9.33 10.36
CA GLY A 143 4.45 9.81 10.83
C GLY A 143 5.47 9.99 9.70
N PHE A 144 5.72 8.94 8.91
CA PHE A 144 6.70 9.03 7.83
C PHE A 144 6.18 9.81 6.60
N MET A 145 4.87 9.81 6.33
CA MET A 145 4.29 10.68 5.30
C MET A 145 4.49 12.16 5.63
N ILE A 146 4.33 12.57 6.90
CA ILE A 146 4.62 13.94 7.33
C ILE A 146 6.11 14.26 7.21
N GLN A 147 6.98 13.29 7.51
CA GLN A 147 8.44 13.46 7.35
C GLN A 147 8.87 13.57 5.88
N GLY A 148 8.21 12.83 4.98
CA GLY A 148 8.55 12.78 3.56
C GLY A 148 7.92 13.90 2.73
N LEU A 149 6.60 14.07 2.82
CA LEU A 149 5.82 15.02 2.00
C LEU A 149 5.52 16.34 2.73
N GLY A 150 5.78 16.40 4.03
CA GLY A 150 5.47 17.56 4.85
C GLY A 150 4.03 17.56 5.39
N SER A 151 3.83 18.30 6.48
CA SER A 151 2.53 18.35 7.16
C SER A 151 1.43 19.00 6.33
N GLU A 152 1.77 19.88 5.39
CA GLU A 152 0.82 20.58 4.53
C GLU A 152 0.14 19.61 3.57
N VAL A 153 0.92 18.82 2.82
CA VAL A 153 0.41 17.82 1.88
C VAL A 153 -0.45 16.77 2.61
N VAL A 154 0.03 16.26 3.74
CA VAL A 154 -0.70 15.22 4.51
C VAL A 154 -2.03 15.74 5.06
N HIS A 155 -2.13 17.02 5.42
CA HIS A 155 -3.36 17.59 6.00
C HIS A 155 -4.18 18.41 4.99
N SER A 156 -3.92 18.24 3.69
CA SER A 156 -4.49 19.05 2.61
C SER A 156 -5.99 18.82 2.39
N GLY A 157 -6.47 17.59 2.56
CA GLY A 157 -7.75 17.16 1.98
C GLY A 157 -7.59 16.15 0.85
N ASP A 158 -6.45 16.17 0.15
CA ASP A 158 -6.25 15.44 -1.10
C ASP A 158 -5.33 14.22 -0.94
N LEU A 159 -4.84 13.98 0.28
CA LEU A 159 -4.12 12.77 0.64
C LEU A 159 -4.96 11.92 1.61
N SER A 160 -5.14 10.65 1.26
CA SER A 160 -5.84 9.66 2.06
C SER A 160 -4.92 8.50 2.42
N ILE A 161 -5.10 7.94 3.61
CA ILE A 161 -4.33 6.82 4.13
C ILE A 161 -5.30 5.69 4.44
N VAL A 162 -5.17 4.58 3.71
CA VAL A 162 -5.76 3.29 4.04
C VAL A 162 -4.73 2.52 4.86
N TYR A 163 -5.03 2.27 6.13
CA TYR A 163 -4.12 1.65 7.09
C TYR A 163 -4.61 0.25 7.50
N GLU A 164 -3.68 -0.54 8.05
CA GLU A 164 -3.92 -1.92 8.49
C GLU A 164 -4.69 -2.73 7.44
N SER A 165 -4.23 -2.67 6.20
CA SER A 165 -4.79 -3.45 5.08
C SER A 165 -6.28 -3.20 4.83
N GLY A 166 -6.81 -2.03 5.19
CA GLY A 166 -8.21 -1.67 4.95
C GLY A 166 -9.10 -1.68 6.19
N ASN A 167 -8.55 -1.72 7.40
CA ASN A 167 -9.34 -1.57 8.62
C ASN A 167 -9.95 -0.16 8.76
N GLY A 168 -9.29 0.84 8.18
CA GLY A 168 -9.80 2.20 8.21
C GLY A 168 -9.15 3.09 7.17
N VAL A 169 -9.78 4.25 7.02
CA VAL A 169 -9.36 5.32 6.12
C VAL A 169 -9.20 6.60 6.91
N PHE A 170 -8.09 7.30 6.67
CA PHE A 170 -7.81 8.60 7.26
C PHE A 170 -7.56 9.61 6.15
N THR A 171 -8.47 10.57 6.00
CA THR A 171 -8.41 11.64 4.99
C THR A 171 -8.59 12.99 5.69
N PRO A 172 -7.51 13.63 6.15
CA PRO A 172 -7.56 14.92 6.83
C PRO A 172 -8.37 15.98 6.09
N GLY A 173 -9.05 16.88 6.81
CA GLY A 173 -9.78 18.00 6.20
C GLY A 173 -11.24 17.73 5.86
N HIS A 174 -11.71 16.49 6.00
CA HIS A 174 -13.07 16.06 5.62
C HIS A 174 -14.08 16.01 6.78
N GLY A 175 -13.88 16.80 7.83
CA GLY A 175 -14.83 16.89 8.94
C GLY A 175 -15.04 15.55 9.65
N ALA A 176 -16.29 15.09 9.77
CA ALA A 176 -16.62 13.81 10.39
C ALA A 176 -16.09 12.61 9.62
N GLU A 177 -15.87 12.76 8.31
CA GLU A 177 -15.34 11.71 7.42
C GLU A 177 -13.80 11.62 7.47
N THR A 178 -13.14 12.49 8.26
CA THR A 178 -11.67 12.51 8.39
C THR A 178 -11.10 11.15 8.78
N LYS A 179 -11.82 10.41 9.62
CA LYS A 179 -11.43 9.07 10.03
C LYS A 179 -12.64 8.15 9.90
N ARG A 180 -12.64 7.29 8.88
CA ARG A 180 -13.63 6.23 8.70
C ARG A 180 -13.06 4.92 9.24
N LEU A 181 -13.78 4.32 10.18
CA LEU A 181 -13.45 3.03 10.77
C LEU A 181 -14.23 1.96 10.01
N LEU A 182 -13.61 1.30 9.02
CA LEU A 182 -14.34 0.38 8.14
C LEU A 182 -14.84 -0.86 8.90
N TYR A 183 -14.15 -1.23 9.97
CA TYR A 183 -14.61 -2.29 10.86
C TYR A 183 -15.96 -1.98 11.55
N GLU A 184 -16.39 -0.71 11.68
CA GLU A 184 -17.72 -0.39 12.20
C GLU A 184 -18.86 -0.85 11.28
N GLY A 185 -18.56 -1.03 9.99
CA GLY A 185 -19.49 -1.56 9.00
C GLY A 185 -19.60 -3.09 9.01
N LEU A 186 -18.75 -3.79 9.75
CA LEU A 186 -18.82 -5.25 9.87
C LEU A 186 -20.07 -5.69 10.63
N ASP A 187 -20.49 -6.90 10.29
CA ASP A 187 -21.56 -7.62 10.99
C ASP A 187 -21.30 -7.65 12.51
N GLU A 188 -22.39 -7.54 13.28
CA GLU A 188 -22.31 -7.45 14.75
C GLU A 188 -21.61 -8.67 15.35
N PHE A 189 -21.87 -9.86 14.79
CA PHE A 189 -21.21 -11.10 15.19
C PHE A 189 -19.68 -11.02 15.11
N VAL A 190 -19.12 -10.52 13.99
CA VAL A 190 -17.67 -10.42 13.82
C VAL A 190 -17.08 -9.42 14.80
N ARG A 191 -17.73 -8.27 14.97
CA ARG A 191 -17.28 -7.27 15.95
C ARG A 191 -17.27 -7.82 17.37
N GLU A 192 -18.30 -8.58 17.77
CA GLU A 192 -18.37 -9.23 19.09
C GLU A 192 -17.23 -10.24 19.31
N VAL A 193 -16.90 -11.04 18.29
CA VAL A 193 -15.77 -11.99 18.35
C VAL A 193 -14.45 -11.25 18.59
N PHE A 194 -14.18 -10.20 17.82
CA PHE A 194 -12.94 -9.41 17.97
C PHE A 194 -12.87 -8.68 19.31
N ASP A 195 -14.00 -8.16 19.80
CA ASP A 195 -14.08 -7.50 21.11
C ASP A 195 -13.78 -8.50 22.26
N ASP A 196 -14.32 -9.73 22.22
CA ASP A 196 -14.02 -10.77 23.23
C ASP A 196 -12.54 -11.17 23.19
N VAL A 197 -12.02 -11.47 21.99
CA VAL A 197 -10.61 -11.85 21.79
C VAL A 197 -9.68 -10.74 22.30
N ARG A 198 -9.91 -9.48 21.91
CA ARG A 198 -9.08 -8.34 22.31
C ARG A 198 -9.13 -8.10 23.81
N ALA A 199 -10.31 -8.19 24.43
CA ALA A 199 -10.47 -8.00 25.88
C ALA A 199 -9.65 -9.02 26.69
N ARG A 200 -9.49 -10.24 26.15
CA ARG A 200 -8.83 -11.39 26.80
C ARG A 200 -7.36 -11.57 26.38
N ALA A 201 -6.94 -10.98 25.26
CA ALA A 201 -5.63 -11.16 24.63
C ALA A 201 -4.42 -11.06 25.58
N LEU A 202 -4.44 -10.17 26.57
CA LEU A 202 -3.39 -10.09 27.60
C LEU A 202 -3.91 -10.34 29.03
N THR A 203 -5.20 -10.12 29.28
CA THR A 203 -5.78 -10.20 30.62
C THR A 203 -5.91 -11.65 31.10
N GLU A 204 -6.17 -12.59 30.20
CA GLU A 204 -6.28 -14.03 30.48
C GLU A 204 -5.07 -14.83 29.99
N ALA A 205 -4.11 -14.16 29.34
CA ALA A 205 -2.96 -14.82 28.74
C ALA A 205 -2.12 -15.62 29.77
N PRO A 206 -1.56 -16.78 29.37
CA PRO A 206 -0.57 -17.50 30.15
C PRO A 206 0.59 -16.57 30.57
N GLU A 207 1.21 -16.85 31.72
CA GLU A 207 2.27 -16.00 32.28
C GLU A 207 3.40 -15.73 31.27
N ALA A 208 3.78 -16.74 30.50
CA ALA A 208 4.78 -16.61 29.45
C ALA A 208 4.36 -15.56 28.40
N VAL A 209 3.16 -15.68 27.81
CA VAL A 209 2.66 -14.74 26.79
C VAL A 209 2.48 -13.34 27.37
N ARG A 210 1.92 -13.23 28.58
CA ARG A 210 1.67 -11.95 29.25
C ARG A 210 2.93 -11.11 29.48
N HIS A 211 4.07 -11.76 29.72
CA HIS A 211 5.36 -11.08 29.95
C HIS A 211 6.26 -11.07 28.71
N GLY A 212 6.13 -12.09 27.86
CA GLY A 212 6.95 -12.31 26.68
C GLY A 212 6.40 -11.68 25.41
N CYS A 213 5.14 -11.22 25.40
CA CYS A 213 4.53 -10.52 24.28
C CYS A 213 3.97 -9.15 24.69
N HIS A 214 3.65 -8.34 23.68
CA HIS A 214 2.80 -7.17 23.80
C HIS A 214 1.72 -7.22 22.71
N LEU A 215 0.59 -6.54 22.97
CA LEU A 215 -0.45 -6.34 21.99
C LEU A 215 -0.05 -5.14 21.11
N GLN A 216 0.04 -5.34 19.80
CA GLN A 216 0.29 -4.26 18.85
C GLN A 216 -0.86 -3.27 18.88
N GLY A 217 -0.56 -1.97 18.74
CA GLY A 217 -1.54 -0.88 18.76
C GLY A 217 -2.42 -0.79 17.51
N ASN A 218 -2.89 -1.92 16.99
CA ASN A 218 -3.80 -1.98 15.85
C ASN A 218 -5.21 -1.54 16.28
N GLU A 219 -5.96 -0.93 15.37
CA GLU A 219 -7.32 -0.45 15.68
C GLU A 219 -8.33 -1.58 15.82
N PHE A 220 -8.24 -2.60 14.95
CA PHE A 220 -9.18 -3.73 14.94
C PHE A 220 -8.49 -5.08 15.11
N ASN A 221 -7.51 -5.41 14.26
CA ASN A 221 -6.78 -6.69 14.31
C ASN A 221 -6.15 -6.95 15.69
N VAL A 222 -6.11 -8.21 16.12
CA VAL A 222 -5.51 -8.59 17.40
C VAL A 222 -4.17 -9.27 17.13
N THR A 223 -3.08 -8.53 17.34
CA THR A 223 -1.73 -8.99 16.99
C THR A 223 -0.84 -9.03 18.23
N LEU A 224 -0.32 -10.21 18.55
CA LEU A 224 0.67 -10.40 19.60
C LEU A 224 2.07 -10.43 18.98
N LYS A 225 2.94 -9.54 19.45
CA LYS A 225 4.34 -9.41 19.04
C LYS A 225 5.26 -9.78 20.20
N PRO A 226 6.45 -10.38 19.97
CA PRO A 226 7.35 -10.79 21.03
C PRO A 226 8.06 -9.56 21.62
N ASN A 227 8.38 -9.62 22.91
CA ASN A 227 9.28 -8.69 23.59
C ASN A 227 10.75 -9.14 23.46
N TYR A 228 11.08 -9.76 22.34
CA TYR A 228 12.40 -10.28 21.98
C TYR A 228 12.76 -9.78 20.59
N GLU A 229 14.04 -9.86 20.24
CA GLU A 229 14.51 -9.54 18.90
C GLU A 229 13.81 -10.43 17.86
N THR A 230 13.15 -9.83 16.87
CA THR A 230 12.48 -10.53 15.77
C THR A 230 13.44 -11.49 15.08
N GLY A 231 12.99 -12.71 14.79
CA GLY A 231 13.83 -13.76 14.20
C GLY A 231 14.70 -14.52 15.22
N SER A 232 14.73 -14.13 16.50
CA SER A 232 15.44 -14.89 17.52
C SER A 232 14.69 -16.17 17.92
N GLU A 233 15.41 -17.18 18.40
CA GLU A 233 14.82 -18.44 18.89
C GLU A 233 13.79 -18.20 20.00
N ARG A 234 14.04 -17.24 20.90
CA ARG A 234 13.10 -16.85 21.95
C ARG A 234 11.84 -16.18 21.41
N ALA A 235 11.98 -15.35 20.38
CA ALA A 235 10.83 -14.76 19.70
C ALA A 235 9.98 -15.86 19.04
N ARG A 236 10.61 -16.86 18.42
CA ARG A 236 9.92 -18.03 17.86
C ARG A 236 9.14 -18.79 18.95
N GLU A 237 9.81 -19.20 20.02
CA GLU A 237 9.19 -19.97 21.11
C GLU A 237 7.98 -19.25 21.72
N ILE A 238 8.09 -17.95 21.98
CA ILE A 238 6.98 -17.21 22.57
C ILE A 238 5.82 -16.99 21.61
N ILE A 239 6.09 -16.80 20.31
CA ILE A 239 5.05 -16.61 19.31
C ILE A 239 4.35 -17.93 18.97
N ASP A 240 5.06 -19.06 18.99
CA ASP A 240 4.45 -20.39 18.91
C ASP A 240 3.43 -20.56 20.05
N THR A 241 3.81 -20.21 21.28
CA THR A 241 2.90 -20.23 22.44
C THR A 241 1.73 -19.25 22.29
N ALA A 242 1.99 -18.04 21.77
CA ALA A 242 0.98 -17.01 21.58
C ALA A 242 -0.06 -17.39 20.52
N LEU A 243 0.36 -18.05 19.43
CA LEU A 243 -0.52 -18.56 18.39
C LEU A 243 -1.51 -19.59 18.94
N VAL A 244 -1.02 -20.57 19.70
CA VAL A 244 -1.87 -21.58 20.36
C VAL A 244 -2.92 -20.91 21.24
N TYR A 245 -2.51 -19.91 22.01
CA TYR A 245 -3.40 -19.15 22.88
C TYR A 245 -4.42 -18.30 22.11
N GLN A 246 -4.02 -17.65 21.01
CA GLN A 246 -4.93 -16.90 20.16
C GLN A 246 -5.98 -17.79 19.50
N LEU A 247 -5.59 -18.97 19.01
CA LEU A 247 -6.54 -19.96 18.47
C LEU A 247 -7.53 -20.45 19.54
N GLN A 248 -7.08 -20.58 20.79
CA GLN A 248 -7.97 -20.88 21.91
C GLN A 248 -8.97 -19.74 22.14
N LEU A 249 -8.50 -18.49 22.23
CA LEU A 249 -9.39 -17.34 22.40
C LEU A 249 -10.42 -17.24 21.27
N LEU A 250 -9.97 -17.42 20.03
CA LEU A 250 -10.80 -17.33 18.84
C LEU A 250 -11.90 -18.39 18.85
N GLY A 251 -11.55 -19.67 19.08
CA GLY A 251 -12.54 -20.75 19.15
C GLY A 251 -13.60 -20.48 20.23
N THR A 252 -13.17 -20.10 21.44
CA THR A 252 -14.09 -19.76 22.54
C THR A 252 -14.96 -18.55 22.21
N ALA A 253 -14.39 -17.50 21.60
CA ALA A 253 -15.12 -16.28 21.26
C ALA A 253 -16.18 -16.54 20.18
N VAL A 254 -15.83 -17.27 19.12
CA VAL A 254 -16.75 -17.65 18.05
C VAL A 254 -17.89 -18.51 18.59
N ALA A 255 -17.60 -19.54 19.39
CA ALA A 255 -18.65 -20.39 19.97
C ALA A 255 -19.61 -19.59 20.88
N ARG A 256 -19.09 -18.63 21.65
CA ARG A 256 -19.92 -17.74 22.50
C ARG A 256 -20.79 -16.81 21.67
N ALA A 257 -20.22 -16.11 20.69
CA ALA A 257 -20.96 -15.19 19.82
C ALA A 257 -22.04 -15.94 19.00
N ALA A 258 -21.75 -17.17 18.59
CA ALA A 258 -22.69 -18.03 17.86
C ALA A 258 -23.76 -18.66 18.77
N ALA A 259 -23.63 -18.52 20.10
CA ALA A 259 -24.39 -19.29 21.09
C ALA A 259 -24.41 -20.80 20.78
N ALA A 260 -23.27 -21.33 20.31
CA ALA A 260 -23.13 -22.73 19.94
C ALA A 260 -23.19 -23.62 21.19
N ASP A 261 -23.90 -24.74 21.09
CA ASP A 261 -23.99 -25.75 22.15
C ASP A 261 -22.76 -26.68 22.10
N LEU A 262 -21.58 -26.08 22.32
CA LEU A 262 -20.29 -26.74 22.38
C LEU A 262 -19.63 -26.42 23.71
N ASP A 263 -18.89 -27.39 24.26
CA ASP A 263 -17.98 -27.08 25.35
C ASP A 263 -16.74 -26.32 24.82
N GLU A 264 -15.97 -25.75 25.75
CA GLU A 264 -14.82 -24.92 25.40
C GLU A 264 -13.73 -25.73 24.70
N ASP A 265 -13.50 -26.98 25.13
CA ASP A 265 -12.46 -27.84 24.54
C ASP A 265 -12.79 -28.18 23.08
N ASP A 266 -14.06 -28.44 22.76
CA ASP A 266 -14.50 -28.69 21.40
C ASP A 266 -14.43 -27.44 20.51
N ALA A 267 -14.82 -26.27 21.02
CA ALA A 267 -14.73 -25.01 20.28
C ALA A 267 -13.28 -24.69 19.90
N VAL A 268 -12.35 -24.88 20.85
CA VAL A 268 -10.91 -24.68 20.65
C VAL A 268 -10.34 -25.72 19.68
N GLY A 269 -10.74 -26.98 19.82
CA GLY A 269 -10.34 -28.06 18.93
C GLY A 269 -10.73 -27.79 17.47
N TRP A 270 -11.94 -27.28 17.23
CA TRP A 270 -12.40 -26.91 15.89
C TRP A 270 -11.61 -25.73 15.28
N ALA A 271 -11.36 -24.67 16.06
CA ALA A 271 -10.54 -23.55 15.57
C ALA A 271 -9.14 -24.04 15.15
N ARG A 272 -8.47 -24.82 15.99
CA ARG A 272 -7.13 -25.36 15.70
C ARG A 272 -7.13 -26.27 14.48
N ALA A 273 -8.10 -27.18 14.37
CA ALA A 273 -8.20 -28.08 13.22
C ALA A 273 -8.42 -27.31 11.91
N TYR A 274 -9.30 -26.30 11.92
CA TYR A 274 -9.58 -25.48 10.76
C TYR A 274 -8.34 -24.71 10.27
N TYR A 275 -7.70 -23.93 11.14
CA TYR A 275 -6.52 -23.14 10.73
C TYR A 275 -5.26 -23.99 10.47
N ALA A 276 -5.16 -25.19 11.06
CA ALA A 276 -4.11 -26.14 10.72
C ALA A 276 -4.28 -26.80 9.34
N ASP A 277 -5.52 -26.96 8.87
CA ASP A 277 -5.78 -27.43 7.50
C ASP A 277 -5.50 -26.33 6.48
N ALA A 278 -5.88 -25.09 6.81
CA ALA A 278 -5.65 -23.92 5.97
C ALA A 278 -4.17 -23.54 5.83
N ASP A 279 -3.38 -23.64 6.91
CA ASP A 279 -1.98 -23.22 6.93
C ASP A 279 -1.04 -24.30 7.53
N PRO A 280 -0.15 -24.91 6.70
CA PRO A 280 0.84 -25.88 7.16
C PRO A 280 1.83 -25.36 8.22
N GLU A 281 2.11 -24.06 8.27
CA GLU A 281 2.99 -23.47 9.29
C GLU A 281 2.29 -23.44 10.65
N ILE A 282 1.02 -23.03 10.69
CA ILE A 282 0.17 -23.10 11.90
C ILE A 282 0.07 -24.55 12.38
N ARG A 283 -0.16 -25.49 11.47
CA ARG A 283 -0.14 -26.92 11.80
C ARG A 283 1.19 -27.34 12.43
N GLY A 284 2.30 -26.93 11.83
CA GLY A 284 3.64 -27.22 12.34
C GLY A 284 3.87 -26.70 13.76
N VAL A 285 3.34 -25.53 14.10
CA VAL A 285 3.36 -25.00 15.47
C VAL A 285 2.53 -25.87 16.42
N LEU A 286 1.28 -26.17 16.05
CA LEU A 286 0.37 -26.98 16.87
C LEU A 286 0.93 -28.39 17.14
N GLU A 287 1.57 -29.02 16.16
CA GLU A 287 2.22 -30.32 16.32
C GLU A 287 3.42 -30.26 17.28
N ARG A 288 4.22 -29.18 17.24
CA ARG A 288 5.37 -28.98 18.14
C ARG A 288 4.96 -28.73 19.58
N GLU A 289 3.93 -27.91 19.78
CA GLU A 289 3.38 -27.59 21.10
C GLU A 289 2.52 -28.73 21.68
N GLY A 290 2.23 -29.78 20.89
CA GLY A 290 1.43 -30.93 21.32
C GLY A 290 -0.07 -30.62 21.41
N GLU A 291 -0.52 -29.60 20.69
CA GLU A 291 -1.88 -29.05 20.70
C GLU A 291 -2.66 -29.37 19.42
N TYR A 292 -2.03 -30.09 18.48
CA TYR A 292 -2.67 -30.58 17.26
C TYR A 292 -3.48 -31.85 17.53
N GLU A 293 -4.78 -31.76 17.27
CA GLU A 293 -5.70 -32.90 17.19
C GLU A 293 -6.35 -32.89 15.81
N ALA A 294 -6.20 -33.99 15.06
CA ALA A 294 -6.86 -34.12 13.76
C ALA A 294 -8.38 -34.28 13.95
N ARG A 295 -9.16 -33.37 13.36
CA ARG A 295 -10.62 -33.46 13.27
C ARG A 295 -11.04 -33.53 11.81
N ASP A 296 -12.17 -34.17 11.56
CA ASP A 296 -12.76 -34.20 10.22
C ASP A 296 -13.51 -32.89 9.98
N LEU A 297 -13.02 -32.03 9.08
CA LEU A 297 -13.65 -30.74 8.80
C LEU A 297 -15.03 -30.89 8.13
N ASP A 298 -15.35 -32.06 7.58
CA ASP A 298 -16.70 -32.36 7.10
C ASP A 298 -17.73 -32.44 8.26
N GLU A 299 -17.26 -32.59 9.51
CA GLU A 299 -18.08 -32.58 10.73
C GLU A 299 -18.12 -31.21 11.44
N LEU A 300 -17.43 -30.20 10.90
CA LEU A 300 -17.41 -28.84 11.46
C LEU A 300 -18.83 -28.23 11.42
N PRO A 301 -19.38 -27.74 12.54
CA PRO A 301 -20.67 -27.08 12.52
C PRO A 301 -20.69 -25.86 11.60
N ASP A 302 -21.71 -25.75 10.74
CA ASP A 302 -21.85 -24.69 9.72
C ASP A 302 -21.64 -23.28 10.29
N VAL A 303 -22.16 -22.99 11.49
CA VAL A 303 -22.01 -21.68 12.14
C VAL A 303 -20.56 -21.33 12.49
N LEU A 304 -19.72 -22.33 12.79
CA LEU A 304 -18.30 -22.13 13.01
C LEU A 304 -17.54 -22.01 11.69
N ALA A 305 -17.91 -22.82 10.69
CA ALA A 305 -17.35 -22.74 9.34
C ALA A 305 -17.57 -21.35 8.75
N ASP A 306 -18.81 -20.86 8.77
CA ASP A 306 -19.19 -19.52 8.31
C ASP A 306 -18.39 -18.40 9.03
N ALA A 307 -18.07 -18.60 10.31
CA ALA A 307 -17.28 -17.64 11.08
C ALA A 307 -15.79 -17.68 10.68
N TYR A 308 -15.21 -18.88 10.56
CA TYR A 308 -13.80 -19.05 10.21
C TYR A 308 -13.52 -18.77 8.72
N ASP A 309 -14.53 -18.80 7.85
CA ASP A 309 -14.43 -18.30 6.48
C ASP A 309 -14.29 -16.76 6.40
N ARG A 310 -14.60 -16.06 7.49
CA ARG A 310 -14.59 -14.58 7.58
C ARG A 310 -13.42 -14.03 8.40
N ILE A 311 -12.76 -14.87 9.18
CA ILE A 311 -11.69 -14.50 10.09
C ILE A 311 -10.40 -15.18 9.62
N ASP A 312 -9.32 -14.43 9.57
CA ASP A 312 -8.00 -14.94 9.23
C ASP A 312 -7.14 -15.06 10.49
N VAL A 313 -6.25 -16.05 10.49
CA VAL A 313 -5.20 -16.21 11.49
C VAL A 313 -3.88 -16.32 10.74
N ALA A 314 -3.00 -15.32 10.94
CA ALA A 314 -1.70 -15.28 10.32
C ALA A 314 -0.60 -15.56 11.35
N TYR A 315 0.31 -16.47 11.00
CA TYR A 315 1.52 -16.74 11.77
C TYR A 315 2.73 -16.20 11.01
N TYR A 316 3.51 -15.37 11.70
CA TYR A 316 4.79 -14.87 11.21
C TYR A 316 5.88 -15.40 12.13
N GLU A 317 6.62 -16.41 11.67
CA GLU A 317 7.62 -17.11 12.48
C GLU A 317 8.57 -16.11 13.18
N ALA A 318 8.66 -16.23 14.50
CA ALA A 318 9.50 -15.38 15.34
C ALA A 318 9.24 -13.86 15.24
N ASP A 319 8.05 -13.47 14.77
CA ASP A 319 7.63 -12.08 14.65
C ASP A 319 6.23 -11.82 15.21
N ALA A 320 5.20 -12.57 14.81
CA ALA A 320 3.83 -12.25 15.24
C ALA A 320 2.84 -13.40 15.10
N ALA A 321 1.78 -13.34 15.91
CA ALA A 321 0.54 -14.06 15.66
C ALA A 321 -0.61 -13.04 15.60
N GLU A 322 -1.39 -13.06 14.51
CA GLU A 322 -2.41 -12.06 14.22
C GLU A 322 -3.77 -12.71 13.91
N ILE A 323 -4.84 -12.15 14.47
CA ILE A 323 -6.22 -12.40 14.08
C ILE A 323 -6.74 -11.16 13.34
N SER A 324 -7.25 -11.34 12.13
CA SER A 324 -7.78 -10.26 11.27
C SER A 324 -9.09 -10.67 10.58
N SER A 325 -9.84 -9.71 10.02
CA SER A 325 -11.08 -10.00 9.28
C SER A 325 -10.79 -10.05 7.78
N LEU A 326 -11.22 -11.12 7.10
CA LEU A 326 -11.12 -11.27 5.65
C LEU A 326 -12.06 -10.33 4.88
N GLU A 327 -13.08 -9.79 5.57
CA GLU A 327 -14.01 -8.79 5.03
C GLU A 327 -13.38 -7.40 4.95
N LEU A 328 -12.30 -7.16 5.71
CA LEU A 328 -11.50 -5.93 5.63
C LEU A 328 -10.32 -6.17 4.70
N ASN A 329 -10.22 -5.36 3.65
CA ASN A 329 -9.16 -5.51 2.67
C ASN A 329 -8.82 -4.17 2.00
N LYS A 330 -7.64 -4.12 1.36
CA LYS A 330 -7.14 -2.92 0.68
C LYS A 330 -8.13 -2.38 -0.35
N VAL A 331 -8.91 -3.23 -1.02
CA VAL A 331 -9.93 -2.79 -2.00
C VAL A 331 -11.04 -1.97 -1.33
N ALA A 332 -11.65 -2.51 -0.26
CA ALA A 332 -12.67 -1.78 0.50
C ALA A 332 -12.14 -0.46 1.06
N GLY A 333 -10.89 -0.47 1.54
CA GLY A 333 -10.17 0.73 1.97
C GLY A 333 -10.00 1.78 0.87
N VAL A 334 -9.53 1.36 -0.30
CA VAL A 334 -9.33 2.26 -1.46
C VAL A 334 -10.66 2.82 -1.94
N VAL A 335 -11.71 2.01 -2.07
CA VAL A 335 -13.04 2.47 -2.48
C VAL A 335 -13.57 3.52 -1.50
N ALA A 336 -13.47 3.28 -0.19
CA ALA A 336 -13.87 4.25 0.81
C ALA A 336 -13.02 5.53 0.79
N ALA A 337 -11.72 5.43 0.50
CA ALA A 337 -10.85 6.59 0.32
C ALA A 337 -11.24 7.43 -0.89
N LEU A 338 -11.53 6.80 -2.04
CA LEU A 338 -11.97 7.48 -3.25
C LEU A 338 -13.30 8.22 -3.03
N GLU A 339 -14.23 7.62 -2.29
CA GLU A 339 -15.50 8.26 -1.93
C GLU A 339 -15.28 9.53 -1.09
N VAL A 340 -14.42 9.48 -0.07
CA VAL A 340 -14.12 10.65 0.78
C VAL A 340 -13.38 11.73 -0.01
N LEU A 341 -12.48 11.34 -0.91
CA LEU A 341 -11.76 12.26 -1.80
C LEU A 341 -12.66 12.84 -2.91
N GLY A 342 -13.88 12.34 -3.09
CA GLY A 342 -14.79 12.79 -4.15
C GLY A 342 -14.36 12.36 -5.56
N VAL A 343 -13.66 11.23 -5.69
CA VAL A 343 -13.24 10.66 -6.97
C VAL A 343 -14.29 9.66 -7.45
N ASP A 344 -15.33 10.17 -8.14
CA ASP A 344 -16.48 9.37 -8.57
C ASP A 344 -16.18 8.42 -9.75
N ASP A 345 -15.30 8.83 -10.67
CA ASP A 345 -14.89 8.07 -11.86
C ASP A 345 -13.35 7.93 -11.90
N PRO A 346 -12.79 7.02 -11.08
CA PRO A 346 -11.34 6.88 -10.96
C PRO A 346 -10.72 6.32 -12.25
N PHE A 347 -9.55 6.86 -12.59
CA PHE A 347 -8.54 6.22 -13.43
C PHE A 347 -7.21 6.29 -12.67
N ALA A 348 -6.97 5.26 -11.87
CA ALA A 348 -5.88 5.20 -10.91
C ALA A 348 -4.58 4.67 -11.51
N LEU A 349 -3.44 5.18 -11.06
CA LEU A 349 -2.20 4.40 -11.09
C LEU A 349 -2.11 3.60 -9.79
N VAL A 350 -2.21 2.28 -9.89
CA VAL A 350 -2.09 1.36 -8.74
C VAL A 350 -0.68 0.77 -8.70
N MET A 351 0.07 1.05 -7.64
CA MET A 351 1.42 0.54 -7.44
C MET A 351 1.49 -0.36 -6.20
N GLY A 352 2.06 -1.57 -6.35
CA GLY A 352 2.24 -2.49 -5.23
C GLY A 352 3.07 -3.72 -5.57
N ASP A 353 3.48 -4.48 -4.55
CA ASP A 353 4.36 -5.65 -4.69
C ASP A 353 3.72 -6.96 -4.20
N SER A 354 2.69 -6.87 -3.36
CA SER A 354 2.16 -7.99 -2.60
C SER A 354 0.84 -8.54 -3.15
N LYS A 355 0.44 -9.72 -2.65
CA LYS A 355 -0.88 -10.32 -2.95
C LYS A 355 -2.05 -9.43 -2.54
N THR A 356 -1.88 -8.59 -1.52
CA THR A 356 -2.95 -7.67 -1.09
C THR A 356 -3.13 -6.52 -2.08
N ASP A 357 -2.04 -6.07 -2.71
CA ASP A 357 -2.06 -5.05 -3.76
C ASP A 357 -2.61 -5.60 -5.07
N LEU A 358 -2.31 -6.87 -5.39
CA LEU A 358 -2.89 -7.56 -6.54
C LEU A 358 -4.43 -7.51 -6.55
N ARG A 359 -5.07 -7.56 -5.37
CA ARG A 359 -6.54 -7.43 -5.27
C ARG A 359 -7.01 -6.04 -5.71
N VAL A 360 -6.26 -4.99 -5.37
CA VAL A 360 -6.55 -3.61 -5.80
C VAL A 360 -6.28 -3.43 -7.29
N MET A 361 -5.20 -4.01 -7.81
CA MET A 361 -4.88 -3.98 -9.25
C MET A 361 -5.98 -4.67 -10.09
N ARG A 362 -6.40 -5.87 -9.68
CA ARG A 362 -7.51 -6.58 -10.33
C ARG A 362 -8.82 -5.83 -10.24
N TRP A 363 -9.12 -5.24 -9.08
CA TRP A 363 -10.29 -4.38 -8.93
C TRP A 363 -10.25 -3.20 -9.91
N ALA A 364 -9.09 -2.54 -10.06
CA ALA A 364 -8.93 -1.44 -11.00
C ALA A 364 -9.13 -1.90 -12.46
N GLU A 365 -8.55 -3.03 -12.86
CA GLU A 365 -8.75 -3.61 -14.20
C GLU A 365 -10.23 -3.97 -14.46
N GLU A 366 -10.85 -4.73 -13.55
CA GLU A 366 -12.23 -5.21 -13.66
C GLU A 366 -13.26 -4.07 -13.77
N ASN A 367 -12.97 -2.92 -13.17
CA ASN A 367 -13.83 -1.75 -13.17
C ASN A 367 -13.41 -0.69 -14.20
N HIS A 368 -12.41 -0.98 -15.06
CA HIS A 368 -11.80 0.00 -15.97
C HIS A 368 -11.35 1.28 -15.25
N ALA A 369 -10.94 1.13 -14.00
CA ALA A 369 -10.71 2.19 -13.04
C ALA A 369 -9.22 2.53 -12.85
N GLY A 370 -8.32 2.00 -13.69
CA GLY A 370 -6.90 2.34 -13.62
C GLY A 370 -5.98 1.37 -14.35
N ILE A 371 -4.68 1.60 -14.18
CA ILE A 371 -3.56 0.79 -14.66
C ILE A 371 -2.70 0.32 -13.49
N ALA A 372 -2.07 -0.84 -13.64
CA ALA A 372 -1.31 -1.49 -12.58
C ALA A 372 0.19 -1.45 -12.86
N ALA A 373 0.98 -1.30 -11.79
CA ALA A 373 2.41 -1.12 -11.82
C ALA A 373 3.07 -1.85 -10.64
N ALA A 374 4.22 -2.48 -10.87
CA ALA A 374 4.90 -3.24 -9.81
C ALA A 374 6.42 -3.16 -9.89
N PRO A 375 7.12 -3.22 -8.74
CA PRO A 375 8.57 -3.36 -8.75
C PRO A 375 8.96 -4.76 -9.25
N ASN A 376 10.13 -4.89 -9.87
CA ASN A 376 10.62 -6.14 -10.48
C ASN A 376 10.85 -7.31 -9.49
N HIS A 377 10.76 -7.06 -8.18
CA HIS A 377 10.90 -8.03 -7.11
C HIS A 377 9.59 -8.32 -6.38
N ALA A 378 8.47 -7.82 -6.91
CA ALA A 378 7.13 -8.16 -6.45
C ALA A 378 6.89 -9.67 -6.51
N SER A 379 5.84 -10.10 -5.80
CA SER A 379 5.40 -11.50 -5.85
C SER A 379 5.12 -11.97 -7.28
N SER A 380 5.29 -13.27 -7.54
CA SER A 380 5.13 -13.85 -8.88
C SER A 380 3.76 -13.54 -9.49
N ASP A 381 2.71 -13.61 -8.67
CA ASP A 381 1.34 -13.39 -9.12
C ASP A 381 1.09 -11.92 -9.50
N VAL A 382 1.76 -10.99 -8.82
CA VAL A 382 1.73 -9.55 -9.16
C VAL A 382 2.45 -9.30 -10.47
N LEU A 383 3.66 -9.86 -10.64
CA LEU A 383 4.43 -9.71 -11.87
C LEU A 383 3.69 -10.33 -13.08
N GLU A 384 3.08 -11.50 -12.92
CA GLU A 384 2.27 -12.13 -13.96
C GLU A 384 1.10 -11.22 -14.39
N HIS A 385 0.41 -10.61 -13.43
CA HIS A 385 -0.69 -9.70 -13.72
C HIS A 385 -0.20 -8.42 -14.44
N VAL A 386 0.84 -7.75 -13.95
CA VAL A 386 1.36 -6.52 -14.58
C VAL A 386 1.94 -6.80 -15.97
N LEU A 387 2.62 -7.93 -16.17
CA LEU A 387 3.17 -8.32 -17.48
C LEU A 387 2.10 -8.76 -18.49
N SER A 388 0.92 -9.17 -18.03
CA SER A 388 -0.20 -9.55 -18.92
C SER A 388 -1.08 -8.37 -19.32
N THR A 389 -0.89 -7.20 -18.70
CA THR A 389 -1.63 -5.96 -18.93
C THR A 389 -0.76 -4.93 -19.66
N ASP A 390 -0.18 -3.97 -18.95
CA ASP A 390 0.51 -2.81 -19.52
C ASP A 390 2.05 -2.91 -19.43
N GLU A 391 2.58 -4.01 -18.88
CA GLU A 391 4.02 -4.29 -18.71
C GLU A 391 4.77 -3.22 -17.89
N LEU A 392 4.08 -2.53 -16.97
CA LEU A 392 4.62 -1.43 -16.17
C LEU A 392 5.42 -1.93 -14.95
N VAL A 393 6.62 -2.45 -15.23
CA VAL A 393 7.57 -2.94 -14.22
C VAL A 393 8.71 -1.95 -14.02
N PHE A 394 9.10 -1.69 -12.77
CA PHE A 394 10.21 -0.78 -12.43
C PHE A 394 11.23 -1.42 -11.48
N ASP A 395 12.44 -0.86 -11.45
CA ASP A 395 13.50 -1.37 -10.58
C ASP A 395 13.27 -1.03 -9.09
N ARG A 396 13.81 -1.85 -8.19
CA ARG A 396 13.72 -1.63 -6.74
C ARG A 396 14.20 -0.22 -6.35
N GLY A 397 13.36 0.56 -5.69
CA GLY A 397 13.67 1.94 -5.28
C GLY A 397 13.63 2.97 -6.42
N LYS A 398 13.06 2.61 -7.57
CA LYS A 398 12.92 3.47 -8.77
C LYS A 398 11.47 3.82 -9.09
N SER A 399 10.59 3.85 -8.10
CA SER A 399 9.17 4.22 -8.27
C SER A 399 8.97 5.58 -8.95
N ALA A 400 9.88 6.54 -8.74
CA ALA A 400 9.90 7.83 -9.43
C ALA A 400 9.93 7.72 -10.97
N GLU A 401 10.52 6.66 -11.53
CA GLU A 401 10.55 6.45 -12.99
C GLU A 401 9.15 6.19 -13.53
N LEU A 402 8.35 5.38 -12.83
CA LEU A 402 6.99 5.07 -13.23
C LEU A 402 6.02 6.23 -12.97
N LEU A 403 6.23 6.96 -11.87
CA LEU A 403 5.54 8.23 -11.63
C LEU A 403 5.85 9.26 -12.75
N GLY A 404 7.06 9.25 -13.29
CA GLY A 404 7.43 10.08 -14.46
C GLY A 404 6.65 9.72 -15.73
N THR A 405 6.45 8.43 -16.01
CA THR A 405 5.58 7.97 -17.11
C THR A 405 4.13 8.46 -16.91
N ALA A 406 3.59 8.30 -15.70
CA ALA A 406 2.24 8.75 -15.37
C ALA A 406 2.08 10.28 -15.47
N TYR A 407 3.09 11.03 -15.04
CA TYR A 407 3.08 12.49 -15.16
C TYR A 407 3.07 12.92 -16.62
N ALA A 408 3.92 12.32 -17.47
CA ALA A 408 3.91 12.56 -18.90
C ALA A 408 2.57 12.21 -19.55
N MET A 409 1.92 11.11 -19.11
CA MET A 409 0.59 10.73 -19.60
C MET A 409 -0.44 11.82 -19.32
N ASN A 410 -0.44 12.39 -18.11
CA ASN A 410 -1.31 13.50 -17.74
C ASN A 410 -1.02 14.78 -18.53
N CYS A 411 0.26 15.13 -18.73
CA CYS A 411 0.65 16.25 -19.57
C CYS A 411 0.12 16.08 -21.00
N LEU A 412 0.30 14.89 -21.59
CA LEU A 412 -0.10 14.58 -22.96
C LEU A 412 -1.63 14.53 -23.12
N ALA A 413 -2.37 14.14 -22.09
CA ALA A 413 -3.83 14.17 -22.08
C ALA A 413 -4.39 15.60 -22.15
N GLY A 414 -3.63 16.60 -21.68
CA GLY A 414 -3.99 18.02 -21.77
C GLY A 414 -3.83 18.64 -23.17
N LEU A 415 -3.41 17.87 -24.18
CA LEU A 415 -3.18 18.35 -25.56
C LEU A 415 -4.45 18.43 -26.42
N ASP A 416 -5.62 18.04 -25.91
CA ASP A 416 -6.89 18.04 -26.63
C ASP A 416 -7.62 19.40 -26.72
#